data_AF-A0A7X3V5K2-F1
#
_entry.id   AF-A0A7X3V5K2-F1
#
_cell.length_a   1.000
_cell.length_b   1.000
_cell.length_c   1.000
_cell.angle_alpha   90.00
_cell.angle_beta   90.00
_cell.angle_gamma   90.00
#
_symmetry.space_group_name_H-M   'P 1'
#
loop_
_entity.id
_entity.type
_entity.pdbx_description
1 polymer ?
#
loop_
_entity_poly.entity_id
_entity_poly.type
_entity_poly.pdbx_seq_one_letter_code
_entity_poly.pdbx_strand_id
1 'polypeptide(L)'
;MSSTDTPLQAPPSDGAWLEAAQSLMNDECWCWGQDVLYPDGNLLIRYGLERIAQAGPGGRTAGYTCSINDGGGVWLRGSGVLYCRDSSAGILLGRFDMRPRVTDGDAPPIESWLEAGGDAFPLAAASERGREAACLLVPEACAWIADYEHWIAETVGVEHREQCLQRWPKRETPAGEFALRWRALGRGFCNGATSYW
;
A
#
# COMPACT_ATOMS: atom_id res chain seq x y z
N MET A 1 6.82 37.33 -2.48
CA MET A 1 6.43 35.92 -2.70
C MET A 1 7.44 35.09 -1.92
N SER A 2 7.11 34.72 -0.69
CA SER A 2 7.97 33.86 0.14
C SER A 2 7.44 32.44 0.03
N SER A 3 8.21 31.57 -0.62
CA SER A 3 7.99 30.12 -0.58
C SER A 3 8.33 29.63 0.82
N THR A 4 7.31 29.20 1.57
CA THR A 4 7.50 28.41 2.78
C THR A 4 7.80 26.99 2.37
N ASP A 5 9.08 26.72 2.18
CA ASP A 5 9.62 25.37 2.09
C ASP A 5 9.57 24.78 3.50
N THR A 6 8.46 24.13 3.85
CA THR A 6 8.33 23.44 5.13
C THR A 6 9.34 22.29 5.12
N PRO A 7 10.33 22.26 6.02
CA PRO A 7 11.31 21.18 6.04
C PRO A 7 10.57 19.87 6.31
N LEU A 8 10.74 18.92 5.40
CA LEU A 8 10.25 17.56 5.55
C LEU A 8 10.83 16.99 6.85
N GLN A 9 9.98 16.65 7.82
CA GLN A 9 10.40 16.10 9.10
C GLN A 9 11.34 14.91 8.89
N ALA A 10 12.40 14.84 9.71
CA ALA A 10 13.28 13.68 9.78
C ALA A 10 12.45 12.40 9.96
N PRO A 11 12.90 11.25 9.40
CA PRO A 11 12.17 10.01 9.54
C PRO A 11 11.96 9.70 11.04
N PRO A 12 10.75 9.27 11.44
CA PRO A 12 10.42 8.98 12.83
C PRO A 12 11.33 7.87 13.41
N SER A 13 11.49 7.85 14.73
CA SER A 13 12.13 6.74 15.45
C SER A 13 11.44 5.41 15.13
N ASP A 14 12.15 4.29 15.33
CA ASP A 14 11.79 2.94 14.86
C ASP A 14 10.32 2.54 15.10
N GLY A 15 9.81 2.74 16.33
CA GLY A 15 8.39 2.50 16.66
C GLY A 15 7.43 3.50 16.02
N ALA A 16 7.86 4.76 15.89
CA ALA A 16 7.06 5.82 15.31
C ALA A 16 6.94 5.70 13.77
N TRP A 17 7.90 5.08 13.06
CA TRP A 17 7.70 4.73 11.64
C TRP A 17 6.61 3.68 11.49
N LEU A 18 6.67 2.61 12.29
CA LEU A 18 5.71 1.52 12.20
C LEU A 18 4.30 1.97 12.56
N GLU A 19 4.16 2.77 13.62
CA GLU A 19 2.88 3.38 14.01
C GLU A 19 2.32 4.28 12.88
N ALA A 20 3.15 5.16 12.31
CA ALA A 20 2.74 6.02 11.20
C ALA A 20 2.34 5.21 9.96
N ALA A 21 3.08 4.15 9.64
CA ALA A 21 2.81 3.27 8.52
C ALA A 21 1.50 2.50 8.73
N GLN A 22 1.28 1.92 9.91
CA GLN A 22 0.05 1.18 10.24
C GLN A 22 -1.18 2.08 10.18
N SER A 23 -1.07 3.28 10.74
CA SER A 23 -2.12 4.28 10.71
C SER A 23 -2.47 4.66 9.27
N LEU A 24 -1.47 5.01 8.46
CA LEU A 24 -1.68 5.41 7.07
C LEU A 24 -2.24 4.27 6.22
N MET A 25 -1.73 3.04 6.36
CA MET A 25 -2.25 1.88 5.64
C MET A 25 -3.70 1.53 6.03
N ASN A 26 -4.05 1.72 7.30
CA ASN A 26 -5.41 1.50 7.76
C ASN A 26 -6.40 2.50 7.17
N ASP A 27 -6.01 3.77 7.06
CA ASP A 27 -6.79 4.82 6.41
C ASP A 27 -6.87 4.61 4.89
N GLU A 28 -5.75 4.21 4.26
CA GLU A 28 -5.66 3.88 2.84
C GLU A 28 -6.60 2.72 2.45
N CYS A 29 -6.56 1.62 3.22
CA CYS A 29 -7.46 0.48 3.01
C CYS A 29 -8.94 0.87 3.12
N TRP A 30 -9.29 1.81 4.00
CA TRP A 30 -10.65 2.35 4.07
C TRP A 30 -10.99 3.17 2.82
N CYS A 31 -10.08 4.03 2.40
CA CYS A 31 -10.21 4.87 1.21
C CYS A 31 -10.41 4.05 -0.06
N TRP A 32 -9.63 2.98 -0.29
CA TRP A 32 -9.86 2.04 -1.39
C TRP A 32 -11.26 1.41 -1.34
N GLY A 33 -11.78 1.12 -0.14
CA GLY A 33 -13.14 0.64 0.03
C GLY A 33 -14.19 1.66 -0.44
N GLN A 34 -13.96 2.95 -0.19
CA GLN A 34 -14.83 4.02 -0.68
C GLN A 34 -14.69 4.25 -2.19
N ASP A 35 -13.50 4.07 -2.73
CA ASP A 35 -13.19 4.21 -4.17
C ASP A 35 -13.93 3.19 -5.03
N VAL A 36 -14.09 1.98 -4.51
CA VAL A 36 -14.93 0.94 -5.12
C VAL A 36 -16.39 1.37 -5.21
N LEU A 37 -16.86 2.18 -4.26
CA LEU A 37 -18.23 2.66 -4.14
C LEU A 37 -18.44 4.04 -4.75
N TYR A 38 -17.44 4.59 -5.46
CA TYR A 38 -17.53 5.93 -6.03
C TYR A 38 -18.72 6.02 -7.00
N PRO A 39 -19.56 7.08 -6.93
CA PRO A 39 -20.81 7.17 -7.69
C PRO A 39 -20.65 7.03 -9.20
N ASP A 40 -19.57 7.59 -9.77
CA ASP A 40 -19.31 7.55 -11.21
C ASP A 40 -18.43 6.34 -11.62
N GLY A 41 -18.53 5.27 -10.85
CA GLY A 41 -17.83 4.01 -11.10
C GLY A 41 -16.55 3.85 -10.30
N ASN A 42 -16.16 2.58 -10.15
CA ASN A 42 -15.02 2.15 -9.34
C ASN A 42 -13.71 2.82 -9.77
N LEU A 43 -13.14 3.65 -8.89
CA LEU A 43 -11.92 4.41 -9.18
C LEU A 43 -10.68 3.53 -9.32
N LEU A 44 -10.61 2.38 -8.64
CA LEU A 44 -9.52 1.41 -8.83
C LEU A 44 -9.52 0.88 -10.26
N ILE A 45 -10.70 0.57 -10.80
CA ILE A 45 -10.84 0.12 -12.19
C ILE A 45 -10.48 1.23 -13.16
N ARG A 46 -10.92 2.47 -12.89
CA ARG A 46 -10.59 3.64 -13.72
C ARG A 46 -9.10 3.96 -13.72
N TYR A 47 -8.39 3.69 -12.63
CA TYR A 47 -6.93 3.82 -12.56
C TYR A 47 -6.20 2.73 -13.36
N GLY A 48 -6.86 1.62 -13.67
CA GLY A 48 -6.31 0.52 -14.47
C GLY A 48 -6.20 -0.81 -13.72
N LEU A 49 -6.82 -0.95 -12.55
CA LEU A 49 -6.90 -2.24 -11.87
C LEU A 49 -8.04 -3.11 -12.41
N GLU A 50 -7.81 -4.40 -12.42
CA GLU A 50 -8.78 -5.43 -12.74
C GLU A 50 -9.32 -6.07 -11.46
N ARG A 51 -10.57 -6.51 -11.50
CA ARG A 51 -11.21 -7.20 -10.39
C ARG A 51 -10.79 -8.66 -10.35
N ILE A 52 -10.31 -9.13 -9.20
CA ILE A 52 -10.09 -10.54 -8.94
C ILE A 52 -11.39 -11.14 -8.42
N ALA A 53 -11.96 -12.09 -9.16
CA ALA A 53 -13.15 -12.81 -8.75
C ALA A 53 -12.82 -13.86 -7.68
N GLN A 54 -13.62 -13.93 -6.62
CA GLN A 54 -13.58 -15.04 -5.68
C GLN A 54 -14.21 -16.27 -6.32
N ALA A 55 -13.56 -17.44 -6.19
CA ALA A 55 -14.16 -18.70 -6.60
C ALA A 55 -15.40 -19.02 -5.75
N GLY A 56 -16.56 -19.24 -6.39
CA GLY A 56 -17.79 -19.69 -5.74
C GLY A 56 -19.07 -18.96 -6.19
N PRO A 57 -20.26 -19.44 -5.78
CA PRO A 57 -21.54 -18.85 -6.15
C PRO A 57 -21.67 -17.43 -5.59
N GLY A 58 -21.92 -16.45 -6.46
CA GLY A 58 -22.13 -15.05 -6.08
C GLY A 58 -21.00 -14.07 -6.44
N GLY A 59 -19.87 -14.55 -7.02
CA GLY A 59 -18.91 -13.69 -7.73
C GLY A 59 -18.36 -12.50 -6.93
N ARG A 60 -18.17 -12.65 -5.62
CA ARG A 60 -17.63 -11.61 -4.74
C ARG A 60 -16.21 -11.24 -5.17
N THR A 61 -15.81 -9.99 -4.92
CA THR A 61 -14.43 -9.54 -5.20
C THR A 61 -13.48 -10.06 -4.14
N ALA A 62 -12.46 -10.81 -4.56
CA ALA A 62 -11.36 -11.21 -3.69
C ALA A 62 -10.33 -10.08 -3.50
N GLY A 63 -10.18 -9.23 -4.53
CA GLY A 63 -9.28 -8.09 -4.53
C GLY A 63 -9.24 -7.39 -5.89
N TYR A 64 -8.25 -6.50 -6.07
CA TYR A 64 -7.98 -5.81 -7.32
C TYR A 64 -6.51 -5.99 -7.69
N THR A 65 -6.17 -5.96 -8.98
CA THR A 65 -4.78 -6.07 -9.43
C THR A 65 -4.48 -5.26 -10.67
N CYS A 66 -3.25 -4.80 -10.84
CA CYS A 66 -2.76 -4.31 -12.12
C CYS A 66 -1.34 -4.81 -12.37
N SER A 67 -0.96 -4.91 -13.65
CA SER A 67 0.42 -5.12 -14.07
C SER A 67 1.15 -3.77 -14.08
N ILE A 68 2.40 -3.75 -13.60
CA ILE A 68 3.23 -2.52 -13.61
C ILE A 68 4.37 -2.58 -14.64
N ASN A 69 4.79 -3.78 -15.03
CA ASN A 69 5.80 -4.07 -16.05
C ASN A 69 5.73 -5.56 -16.45
N ASP A 70 6.70 -6.04 -17.23
CA ASP A 70 6.82 -7.45 -17.60
C ASP A 70 7.08 -8.33 -16.36
N GLY A 71 6.01 -8.94 -15.86
CA GLY A 71 6.03 -9.91 -14.75
C GLY A 71 5.81 -9.32 -13.35
N GLY A 72 5.76 -8.00 -13.21
CA GLY A 72 5.44 -7.32 -11.96
C GLY A 72 3.96 -6.91 -11.87
N GLY A 73 3.50 -6.67 -10.66
CA GLY A 73 2.14 -6.23 -10.43
C GLY A 73 1.88 -5.73 -9.02
N VAL A 74 0.68 -5.21 -8.85
CA VAL A 74 0.13 -4.82 -7.55
C VAL A 74 -1.16 -5.57 -7.33
N TRP A 75 -1.39 -6.01 -6.10
CA TRP A 75 -2.64 -6.61 -5.67
C TRP A 75 -3.13 -5.93 -4.40
N LEU A 76 -4.38 -5.50 -4.42
CA LEU A 76 -5.06 -4.82 -3.32
C LEU A 76 -6.20 -5.68 -2.77
N ARG A 77 -6.32 -5.71 -1.44
CA ARG A 77 -7.51 -6.20 -0.75
C ARG A 77 -7.69 -5.46 0.56
N GLY A 78 -8.83 -5.65 1.23
CA GLY A 78 -9.13 -4.96 2.49
C GLY A 78 -8.17 -5.23 3.66
N SER A 79 -7.22 -6.18 3.51
CA SER A 79 -6.18 -6.52 4.49
C SER A 79 -4.77 -6.01 4.13
N GLY A 80 -4.58 -5.32 3.01
CA GLY A 80 -3.28 -4.76 2.63
C GLY A 80 -2.96 -4.84 1.14
N VAL A 81 -1.67 -4.69 0.83
CA VAL A 81 -1.13 -4.68 -0.54
C VAL A 81 -0.01 -5.69 -0.70
N LEU A 82 -0.01 -6.40 -1.82
CA LEU A 82 1.14 -7.13 -2.34
C LEU A 82 1.69 -6.36 -3.54
N TYR A 83 2.99 -6.07 -3.52
CA TYR A 83 3.70 -5.37 -4.58
C TYR A 83 4.85 -6.23 -5.10
N CYS A 84 4.91 -6.45 -6.40
CA CYS A 84 5.99 -7.19 -7.05
C CYS A 84 6.58 -6.32 -8.16
N ARG A 85 7.88 -6.03 -8.09
CA ARG A 85 8.56 -5.30 -9.16
C ARG A 85 8.64 -6.14 -10.43
N ASP A 86 8.89 -7.42 -10.31
CA ASP A 86 9.02 -8.36 -11.43
C ASP A 86 8.61 -9.75 -10.92
N SER A 87 8.90 -10.80 -11.69
CA SER A 87 8.57 -12.16 -11.28
C SER A 87 9.40 -12.66 -10.08
N SER A 88 10.51 -12.04 -9.71
CA SER A 88 11.49 -12.61 -8.77
C SER A 88 11.09 -12.56 -7.29
N ALA A 89 10.48 -11.47 -6.83
CA ALA A 89 10.08 -11.31 -5.43
C ALA A 89 8.99 -10.23 -5.27
N GLY A 90 8.06 -10.51 -4.37
CA GLY A 90 7.04 -9.58 -3.90
C GLY A 90 7.22 -9.20 -2.45
N ILE A 91 6.69 -8.02 -2.10
CA ILE A 91 6.54 -7.57 -0.72
C ILE A 91 5.07 -7.39 -0.37
N LEU A 92 4.67 -8.00 0.74
CA LEU A 92 3.37 -7.83 1.34
C LEU A 92 3.46 -6.85 2.51
N LEU A 93 2.55 -5.87 2.49
CA LEU A 93 2.34 -4.90 3.56
C LEU A 93 0.91 -5.05 4.10
N GLY A 94 0.81 -5.55 5.33
CA GLY A 94 -0.45 -5.80 6.01
C GLY A 94 -1.08 -4.53 6.58
N ARG A 95 -2.41 -4.43 6.53
CA ARG A 95 -3.18 -3.28 7.02
C ARG A 95 -2.90 -2.89 8.46
N PHE A 96 -2.67 -3.87 9.33
CA PHE A 96 -2.60 -3.66 10.78
C PHE A 96 -1.20 -3.87 11.37
N ASP A 97 -0.30 -4.57 10.67
CA ASP A 97 1.04 -4.83 11.18
C ASP A 97 2.11 -3.98 10.48
N MET A 98 1.92 -3.65 9.18
CA MET A 98 2.93 -3.03 8.30
C MET A 98 4.33 -3.65 8.40
N ARG A 99 4.40 -4.91 8.84
CA ARG A 99 5.65 -5.66 8.92
C ARG A 99 5.88 -6.31 7.56
N PRO A 100 6.92 -5.92 6.81
CA PRO A 100 7.11 -6.41 5.46
C PRO A 100 7.31 -7.92 5.45
N ARG A 101 6.58 -8.61 4.57
CA ARG A 101 6.71 -10.05 4.35
C ARG A 101 7.06 -10.31 2.89
N VAL A 102 7.96 -11.23 2.65
CA VAL A 102 8.46 -11.51 1.29
C VAL A 102 7.80 -12.75 0.72
N THR A 103 7.58 -12.78 -0.59
CA THR A 103 7.15 -13.99 -1.30
C THR A 103 8.35 -14.92 -1.52
N ASP A 104 8.15 -16.22 -1.33
CA ASP A 104 9.17 -17.21 -1.68
C ASP A 104 9.13 -17.51 -3.18
N GLY A 105 10.22 -17.20 -3.90
CA GLY A 105 10.48 -17.69 -5.27
C GLY A 105 10.07 -16.78 -6.44
N ASP A 106 10.44 -17.24 -7.65
CA ASP A 106 10.38 -16.53 -8.94
C ASP A 106 8.95 -16.39 -9.55
N ALA A 107 7.91 -16.60 -8.75
CA ALA A 107 6.54 -16.27 -9.10
C ALA A 107 5.75 -15.90 -7.83
N PRO A 108 5.02 -14.77 -7.81
CA PRO A 108 4.26 -14.39 -6.63
C PRO A 108 3.13 -15.39 -6.39
N PRO A 109 3.06 -16.05 -5.22
CA PRO A 109 2.03 -17.02 -4.92
C PRO A 109 0.76 -16.27 -4.49
N ILE A 110 0.18 -15.52 -5.44
CA ILE A 110 -1.03 -14.72 -5.27
C ILE A 110 -2.14 -15.59 -4.68
N GLU A 111 -2.23 -16.85 -5.13
CA GLU A 111 -3.15 -17.85 -4.61
C GLU A 111 -2.96 -18.06 -3.09
N SER A 112 -1.71 -18.22 -2.62
CA SER A 112 -1.42 -18.33 -1.19
C SER A 112 -1.85 -17.09 -0.41
N TRP A 113 -1.70 -15.89 -0.98
CA TRP A 113 -2.20 -14.68 -0.33
C TRP A 113 -3.73 -14.61 -0.32
N LEU A 114 -4.39 -14.98 -1.41
CA LEU A 114 -5.84 -14.99 -1.52
C LEU A 114 -6.47 -16.03 -0.59
N GLU A 115 -5.85 -17.20 -0.43
CA GLU A 115 -6.38 -18.32 0.36
C GLU A 115 -5.97 -18.28 1.83
N ALA A 116 -4.67 -18.12 2.11
CA ALA A 116 -4.11 -18.26 3.46
C ALA A 116 -3.88 -16.91 4.17
N GLY A 117 -4.03 -15.79 3.46
CA GLY A 117 -3.80 -14.46 4.01
C GLY A 117 -2.32 -14.10 4.14
N GLY A 118 -2.06 -12.99 4.83
CA GLY A 118 -0.70 -12.44 4.92
C GLY A 118 0.27 -13.25 5.78
N ASP A 119 -0.24 -13.99 6.75
CA ASP A 119 0.59 -14.77 7.69
C ASP A 119 1.25 -16.00 7.06
N ALA A 120 0.82 -16.39 5.85
CA ALA A 120 1.46 -17.44 5.07
C ALA A 120 2.86 -17.06 4.57
N PHE A 121 3.20 -15.76 4.59
CA PHE A 121 4.46 -15.24 4.07
C PHE A 121 5.47 -15.00 5.19
N PRO A 122 6.75 -15.38 4.99
CA PRO A 122 7.81 -15.12 5.96
C PRO A 122 8.03 -13.61 6.13
N LEU A 123 8.30 -13.20 7.38
CA LEU A 123 8.76 -11.85 7.66
C LEU A 123 10.07 -11.61 6.90
N ALA A 124 10.18 -10.46 6.23
CA ALA A 124 11.38 -10.03 5.54
C ALA A 124 12.61 -10.02 6.48
N ALA A 125 12.38 -9.66 7.75
CA ALA A 125 13.34 -9.71 8.85
C ALA A 125 14.06 -11.06 9.02
N ALA A 126 13.40 -12.16 8.67
CA ALA A 126 13.85 -13.52 8.96
C ALA A 126 15.09 -13.94 8.16
N SER A 127 15.46 -13.21 7.10
CA SER A 127 16.65 -13.49 6.29
C SER A 127 17.31 -12.22 5.77
N GLU A 128 18.61 -12.29 5.46
CA GLU A 128 19.33 -11.16 4.85
C GLU A 128 18.76 -10.77 3.49
N ARG A 129 18.51 -11.77 2.63
CA ARG A 129 17.85 -11.57 1.33
C ARG A 129 16.46 -10.94 1.48
N GLY A 130 15.69 -11.35 2.51
CA GLY A 130 14.39 -10.75 2.79
C GLY A 130 14.49 -9.28 3.18
N ARG A 131 15.49 -8.93 4.01
CA ARG A 131 15.76 -7.53 4.37
C ARG A 131 16.16 -6.69 3.16
N GLU A 132 17.05 -7.20 2.31
CA GLU A 132 17.46 -6.56 1.06
C GLU A 132 16.26 -6.33 0.13
N ALA A 133 15.42 -7.35 -0.07
CA ALA A 133 14.22 -7.25 -0.88
C ALA A 133 13.25 -6.19 -0.32
N ALA A 134 13.01 -6.17 0.99
CA ALA A 134 12.15 -5.17 1.61
C ALA A 134 12.72 -3.75 1.49
N CYS A 135 14.04 -3.55 1.65
CA CYS A 135 14.67 -2.24 1.41
C CYS A 135 14.45 -1.74 -0.02
N LEU A 136 14.34 -2.64 -0.99
CA LEU A 136 14.07 -2.28 -2.38
C LEU A 136 12.58 -2.06 -2.66
N LEU A 137 11.73 -2.98 -2.19
CA LEU A 137 10.33 -3.08 -2.61
C LEU A 137 9.38 -2.24 -1.76
N VAL A 138 9.65 -2.02 -0.47
CA VAL A 138 8.78 -1.19 0.38
C VAL A 138 8.73 0.26 -0.13
N PRO A 139 9.86 0.93 -0.45
CA PRO A 139 9.81 2.28 -1.00
C PRO A 139 9.04 2.37 -2.32
N GLU A 140 9.10 1.33 -3.15
CA GLU A 140 8.37 1.27 -4.42
C GLU A 140 6.88 1.01 -4.26
N ALA A 141 6.50 0.13 -3.32
CA ALA A 141 5.11 -0.05 -2.95
C ALA A 141 4.51 1.27 -2.42
N CYS A 142 5.23 1.96 -1.52
CA CYS A 142 4.82 3.28 -1.04
C CYS A 142 4.75 4.32 -2.18
N ALA A 143 5.68 4.28 -3.13
CA ALA A 143 5.67 5.14 -4.30
C ALA A 143 4.42 4.92 -5.17
N TRP A 144 4.08 3.66 -5.42
CA TRP A 144 2.90 3.29 -6.21
C TRP A 144 1.60 3.76 -5.55
N ILE A 145 1.47 3.58 -4.23
CA ILE A 145 0.29 4.06 -3.49
C ILE A 145 0.22 5.59 -3.55
N ALA A 146 1.36 6.27 -3.42
CA ALA A 146 1.40 7.72 -3.55
C ALA A 146 0.99 8.21 -4.94
N ASP A 147 1.36 7.50 -6.00
CA ASP A 147 0.96 7.83 -7.37
C ASP A 147 -0.55 7.64 -7.58
N TYR A 148 -1.11 6.57 -7.00
CA TYR A 148 -2.55 6.38 -6.96
C TYR A 148 -3.27 7.53 -6.25
N GLU A 149 -2.81 7.93 -5.05
CA GLU A 149 -3.43 9.01 -4.28
C GLU A 149 -3.26 10.38 -4.96
N HIS A 150 -2.15 10.60 -5.65
CA HIS A 150 -1.98 11.78 -6.50
C HIS A 150 -3.00 11.79 -7.65
N TRP A 151 -3.15 10.67 -8.35
CA TRP A 151 -4.14 10.52 -9.41
C TRP A 151 -5.58 10.73 -8.92
N ILE A 152 -5.92 10.25 -7.71
CA ILE A 152 -7.21 10.52 -7.07
C ILE A 152 -7.44 12.02 -6.92
N ALA A 153 -6.47 12.73 -6.35
CA ALA A 153 -6.57 14.17 -6.15
C ALA A 153 -6.73 14.93 -7.47
N GLU A 154 -6.03 14.52 -8.52
CA GLU A 154 -6.16 15.11 -9.86
C GLU A 154 -7.50 14.76 -10.55
N THR A 155 -8.02 13.56 -10.33
CA THR A 155 -9.17 13.03 -11.09
C THR A 155 -10.51 13.40 -10.46
N VAL A 156 -10.61 13.37 -9.13
CA VAL A 156 -11.87 13.57 -8.40
C VAL A 156 -11.79 14.64 -7.30
N GLY A 157 -10.63 15.27 -7.12
CA GLY A 157 -10.41 16.31 -6.12
C GLY A 157 -10.04 15.77 -4.74
N VAL A 158 -9.38 16.60 -3.95
CA VAL A 158 -8.96 16.25 -2.57
C VAL A 158 -10.17 16.10 -1.64
N GLU A 159 -11.28 16.76 -1.98
CA GLU A 159 -12.54 16.74 -1.24
C GLU A 159 -13.15 15.34 -1.19
N HIS A 160 -12.90 14.50 -2.21
CA HIS A 160 -13.30 13.09 -2.16
C HIS A 160 -12.66 12.37 -0.98
N ARG A 161 -11.35 12.57 -0.76
CA ARG A 161 -10.64 11.99 0.39
C ARG A 161 -11.11 12.55 1.70
N GLU A 162 -11.37 13.86 1.77
CA GLU A 162 -11.96 14.47 2.96
C GLU A 162 -13.30 13.84 3.32
N GLN A 163 -14.19 13.63 2.34
CA GLN A 163 -15.48 12.98 2.56
C GLN A 163 -15.33 11.51 2.99
N CYS A 164 -14.39 10.77 2.39
CA CYS A 164 -14.09 9.40 2.80
C CYS A 164 -13.64 9.35 4.26
N LEU A 165 -12.73 10.23 4.66
CA LEU A 165 -12.13 10.26 6.00
C LEU A 165 -13.06 10.85 7.06
N GLN A 166 -14.00 11.74 6.70
CA GLN A 166 -15.05 12.21 7.62
C GLN A 166 -15.93 11.06 8.12
N ARG A 167 -16.11 10.02 7.29
CA ARG A 167 -16.87 8.81 7.64
C ARG A 167 -16.02 7.76 8.37
N TRP A 168 -14.72 8.02 8.56
CA TRP A 168 -13.79 7.13 9.22
C TRP A 168 -13.44 7.64 10.62
N PRO A 169 -13.84 6.94 11.70
CA PRO A 169 -13.68 7.44 13.06
C PRO A 169 -12.23 7.48 13.55
N LYS A 170 -11.29 6.82 12.85
CA LYS A 170 -9.88 6.69 13.22
C LYS A 170 -8.94 7.52 12.34
N ARG A 171 -9.38 8.71 11.93
CA ARG A 171 -8.56 9.59 11.07
C ARG A 171 -7.31 10.07 11.82
N GLU A 172 -6.15 9.89 11.21
CA GLU A 172 -4.90 10.51 11.70
C GLU A 172 -4.21 11.33 10.60
N THR A 173 -4.51 11.06 9.33
CA THR A 173 -3.88 11.73 8.19
C THR A 173 -4.80 12.74 7.50
N PRO A 174 -4.36 14.00 7.27
CA PRO A 174 -5.08 14.95 6.42
C PRO A 174 -5.18 14.45 4.97
N ALA A 175 -6.35 14.61 4.35
CA ALA A 175 -6.65 14.13 3.00
C ALA A 175 -5.60 14.55 1.94
N GLY A 176 -5.21 15.83 1.94
CA GLY A 176 -4.22 16.35 0.99
C GLY A 176 -2.78 15.89 1.21
N GLU A 177 -2.51 15.16 2.29
CA GLU A 177 -1.16 14.71 2.63
C GLU A 177 -0.90 13.23 2.30
N PHE A 178 -1.90 12.48 1.83
CA PHE A 178 -1.78 11.03 1.60
C PHE A 178 -0.58 10.67 0.74
N ALA A 179 -0.52 11.23 -0.48
CA ALA A 179 0.59 10.99 -1.40
C ALA A 179 1.94 11.39 -0.78
N LEU A 180 2.01 12.55 -0.12
CA LEU A 180 3.24 13.05 0.50
C LEU A 180 3.73 12.13 1.63
N ARG A 181 2.82 11.66 2.49
CA ARG A 181 3.14 10.78 3.61
C ARG A 181 3.57 9.40 3.16
N TRP A 182 2.93 8.83 2.13
CA TRP A 182 3.40 7.59 1.52
C TRP A 182 4.81 7.72 0.97
N ARG A 183 5.11 8.81 0.23
CA ARG A 183 6.47 9.08 -0.24
C ARG A 183 7.47 9.24 0.91
N ALA A 184 7.08 9.90 2.01
CA ALA A 184 7.92 10.06 3.19
C ALA A 184 8.20 8.73 3.89
N LEU A 185 7.19 7.87 4.07
CA LEU A 185 7.35 6.53 4.64
C LEU A 185 8.32 5.68 3.83
N GLY A 186 8.16 5.67 2.49
CA GLY A 186 9.05 4.93 1.60
C GLY A 186 10.51 5.38 1.70
N ARG A 187 10.76 6.71 1.75
CA ARG A 187 12.11 7.25 1.98
C ARG A 187 12.65 6.94 3.37
N GLY A 188 11.79 6.90 4.39
CA GLY A 188 12.16 6.60 5.77
C GLY A 188 12.58 5.14 5.98
N PHE A 189 11.99 4.21 5.22
CA PHE A 189 12.13 2.77 5.46
C PHE A 189 13.58 2.25 5.43
N CYS A 190 14.44 2.73 4.53
CA CYS A 190 15.84 2.28 4.48
C CYS A 190 16.78 3.11 5.36
N ASN A 191 16.36 4.30 5.80
CA ASN A 191 17.22 5.24 6.50
C ASN A 191 17.34 4.97 8.01
N GLY A 192 16.52 4.07 8.57
CA GLY A 192 16.64 3.54 9.95
C GLY A 192 16.97 2.05 10.01
N ALA A 193 17.77 1.55 9.05
CA ALA A 193 17.95 0.14 8.65
C ALA A 193 18.24 -0.93 9.73
N THR A 194 18.36 -0.58 11.00
CA THR A 194 18.70 -1.51 12.08
C THR A 194 17.52 -2.02 12.91
N SER A 195 16.32 -1.43 12.81
CA SER A 195 15.25 -1.70 13.79
C SER A 195 13.84 -1.94 13.24
N TYR A 196 13.64 -1.99 11.92
CA TYR A 196 12.31 -2.21 11.30
C TYR A 196 11.88 -3.69 11.26
N TRP A 197 12.63 -4.56 11.92
CA TRP A 197 12.57 -6.02 11.81
C TRP A 197 11.95 -6.65 13.06
#